data_AF-A0A524DGI1-F1
#
_entry.id   AF-A0A524DGI1-F1
#
_cell.length_a   1.000
_cell.length_b   1.000
_cell.length_c   1.000
_cell.angle_alpha   90.00
_cell.angle_beta   90.00
_cell.angle_gamma   90.00
#
_symmetry.space_group_name_H-M   'P 1'
#
loop_
_entity.id
_entity.type
_entity.pdbx_description
1 polymer ?
#
loop_
_entity_poly.entity_id
_entity_poly.type
_entity_poly.pdbx_seq_one_letter_code
_entity_poly.pdbx_strand_id
1 'polypeptide(L)'
;MFFLFLAYRIVTRRKSRLNIIFSTFYIFEAIGLIINFIYAPLEIWMVVKILNALTNFFSFYAVVGLLIFVLIVSKSEAVFNPIKQYILIIMSGAAYFALVFIAFIPEMGVMITEENEFVPHWTIFFFLYLVIITTIFSTIPTLYYIVKIYNDFEEEGLQERWRFFLWGIILLYIFLYTIYFRNTFFPGTILSTILALVGLILVVLGSISIYYGVGRQLE
;
A
#
# COMPACT_ATOMS: atom_id res chain seq x y z
N MET A 1 7.66 -6.85 -11.70
CA MET A 1 8.89 -7.66 -11.58
C MET A 1 9.72 -7.32 -10.35
N PHE A 2 10.11 -6.07 -10.13
CA PHE A 2 10.92 -5.64 -8.97
C PHE A 2 10.34 -6.06 -7.60
N PHE A 3 9.07 -5.78 -7.33
CA PHE A 3 8.40 -6.15 -6.08
C PHE A 3 8.34 -7.66 -5.84
N LEU A 4 8.01 -8.45 -6.88
CA LEU A 4 8.02 -9.92 -6.81
C LEU A 4 9.42 -10.46 -6.51
N PHE A 5 10.46 -9.85 -7.08
CA PHE A 5 11.84 -10.22 -6.77
C PHE A 5 12.16 -10.01 -5.29
N LEU A 6 11.75 -8.87 -4.71
CA LEU A 6 11.91 -8.62 -3.27
C LEU A 6 11.10 -9.61 -2.42
N ALA A 7 9.84 -9.85 -2.77
CA ALA A 7 8.99 -10.83 -2.10
C ALA A 7 9.64 -12.23 -2.09
N TYR A 8 10.12 -12.69 -3.26
CA TYR A 8 10.82 -13.95 -3.40
C TYR A 8 12.06 -14.00 -2.51
N ARG A 9 12.88 -12.94 -2.50
CA ARG A 9 14.08 -12.83 -1.66
C ARG A 9 13.78 -12.84 -0.16
N ILE A 10 12.60 -12.38 0.27
CA ILE A 10 12.18 -12.43 1.67
C ILE A 10 11.72 -13.84 2.05
N VAL A 11 10.81 -14.44 1.28
CA VAL A 11 10.18 -15.73 1.59
C VAL A 11 11.19 -16.89 1.54
N THR A 12 12.14 -16.85 0.61
CA THR A 12 13.09 -17.96 0.40
C THR A 12 14.18 -18.07 1.47
N ARG A 13 14.39 -17.03 2.29
CA ARG A 13 15.41 -17.07 3.34
C ARG A 13 15.00 -17.95 4.51
N ARG A 14 13.78 -17.76 5.01
CA ARG A 14 13.19 -18.54 6.11
C ARG A 14 11.68 -18.42 6.05
N LYS A 15 10.97 -19.54 6.19
CA LYS A 15 9.49 -19.57 6.22
C LYS A 15 8.92 -19.15 7.59
N SER A 16 9.49 -18.11 8.19
CA SER A 16 8.95 -17.55 9.44
C SER A 16 7.64 -16.80 9.17
N ARG A 17 6.75 -16.78 10.15
CA ARG A 17 5.48 -16.02 10.09
C ARG A 17 5.75 -14.56 9.69
N LEU A 18 6.78 -13.97 10.28
CA LEU A 18 7.17 -12.59 10.05
C LEU A 18 7.66 -12.34 8.61
N ASN A 19 8.45 -13.24 8.02
CA ASN A 19 8.85 -13.14 6.61
C ASN A 19 7.68 -13.29 5.65
N ILE A 20 6.75 -14.20 5.94
CA ILE A 20 5.54 -14.39 5.14
C ILE A 20 4.73 -13.10 5.16
N ILE A 21 4.43 -12.54 6.33
CA ILE A 21 3.66 -11.30 6.46
C ILE A 21 4.37 -10.13 5.79
N PHE A 22 5.67 -9.98 6.01
CA PHE A 22 6.43 -8.90 5.37
C PHE A 22 6.42 -9.01 3.84
N SER A 23 6.49 -10.23 3.30
CA SER A 23 6.41 -10.46 1.86
C SER A 23 5.03 -10.16 1.26
N THR A 24 3.94 -10.26 2.05
CA THR A 24 2.59 -9.98 1.56
C THR A 24 2.47 -8.56 1.02
N PHE A 25 3.07 -7.56 1.68
CA PHE A 25 3.13 -6.19 1.15
C PHE A 25 3.63 -6.15 -0.30
N TYR A 26 4.78 -6.76 -0.56
CA TYR A 26 5.39 -6.78 -1.89
C TYR A 26 4.57 -7.57 -2.92
N ILE A 27 3.93 -8.66 -2.50
CA ILE A 27 3.07 -9.48 -3.37
C ILE A 27 1.83 -8.69 -3.78
N PHE A 28 1.10 -8.12 -2.81
CA PHE A 28 -0.10 -7.34 -3.07
C PHE A 28 0.20 -6.11 -3.94
N GLU A 29 1.26 -5.38 -3.64
CA GLU A 29 1.67 -4.22 -4.46
C GLU A 29 2.06 -4.65 -5.88
N ALA A 30 2.77 -5.78 -6.04
CA ALA A 30 3.09 -6.31 -7.35
C ALA A 30 1.84 -6.67 -8.16
N ILE A 31 0.84 -7.29 -7.54
CA ILE A 31 -0.43 -7.64 -8.19
C ILE A 31 -1.14 -6.36 -8.64
N GLY A 32 -1.25 -5.35 -7.76
CA GLY A 32 -1.88 -4.07 -8.08
C GLY A 32 -1.23 -3.38 -9.28
N LEU A 33 0.12 -3.32 -9.29
CA LEU A 33 0.89 -2.75 -10.39
C LEU A 33 0.77 -3.55 -11.69
N ILE A 34 0.80 -4.89 -11.64
CA ILE A 34 0.62 -5.72 -12.85
C ILE A 34 -0.75 -5.47 -13.47
N ILE A 35 -1.81 -5.45 -12.66
CA ILE A 35 -3.17 -5.13 -13.13
C ILE A 35 -3.19 -3.71 -13.73
N ASN A 36 -2.52 -2.75 -13.09
CA ASN A 36 -2.42 -1.37 -13.59
C ASN A 36 -1.80 -1.29 -14.98
N PHE A 37 -0.69 -1.99 -15.20
CA PHE A 37 -0.04 -2.07 -16.51
C PHE A 37 -0.91 -2.77 -17.57
N ILE A 38 -1.73 -3.75 -17.17
CA ILE A 38 -2.63 -4.45 -18.09
C ILE A 38 -3.76 -3.54 -18.55
N TYR A 39 -4.39 -2.78 -17.64
CA TYR A 39 -5.56 -1.99 -18.00
C TYR A 39 -5.24 -0.60 -18.54
N ALA A 40 -4.08 -0.03 -18.22
CA ALA A 40 -3.70 1.31 -18.66
C ALA A 40 -3.83 1.57 -20.18
N PRO A 41 -3.51 0.62 -21.09
CA PRO A 41 -3.70 0.82 -22.53
C PRO A 41 -5.06 0.36 -23.07
N LEU A 42 -6.01 -0.06 -22.22
CA LEU A 42 -7.31 -0.54 -22.67
C LEU A 42 -8.32 0.60 -22.83
N GLU A 43 -9.16 0.50 -23.85
CA GLU A 43 -10.21 1.49 -24.18
C GLU A 43 -11.63 0.89 -23.99
N ILE A 44 -11.76 -0.11 -23.12
CA ILE A 44 -13.05 -0.74 -22.80
C ILE A 44 -13.44 -0.29 -21.39
N TRP A 45 -14.27 0.75 -21.28
CA TRP A 45 -14.53 1.47 -20.02
C TRP A 45 -14.89 0.55 -18.84
N MET A 46 -15.72 -0.47 -19.07
CA MET A 46 -16.15 -1.40 -18.02
C MET A 46 -14.99 -2.27 -17.54
N VAL A 47 -14.15 -2.75 -18.45
CA VAL A 47 -12.95 -3.55 -18.12
C VAL A 47 -11.93 -2.69 -17.38
N VAL A 48 -11.68 -1.47 -17.88
CA VAL A 48 -10.79 -0.50 -17.22
C VAL A 48 -11.26 -0.20 -15.81
N LYS A 49 -12.57 0.00 -15.61
CA LYS A 49 -13.14 0.30 -14.29
C LYS A 49 -13.01 -0.86 -13.31
N ILE A 50 -13.27 -2.10 -13.73
CA ILE A 50 -13.08 -3.31 -12.90
C ILE A 50 -11.61 -3.47 -12.52
N LEU A 51 -10.71 -3.38 -13.50
CA LEU A 51 -9.27 -3.57 -13.26
C LEU A 51 -8.70 -2.42 -12.42
N ASN A 52 -9.16 -1.18 -12.60
CA ASN A 52 -8.80 -0.05 -11.75
C ASN A 52 -9.23 -0.28 -10.29
N ALA A 53 -10.47 -0.74 -10.08
CA ALA A 53 -10.96 -1.07 -8.74
C ALA A 53 -10.13 -2.16 -8.07
N LEU A 54 -9.74 -3.21 -8.82
CA LEU A 54 -8.85 -4.26 -8.32
C LEU A 54 -7.45 -3.75 -8.03
N THR A 55 -6.85 -2.95 -8.90
CA THR A 55 -5.55 -2.30 -8.65
C THR A 55 -5.58 -1.50 -7.35
N ASN A 56 -6.61 -0.66 -7.17
CA ASN A 56 -6.77 0.14 -5.95
C ASN A 56 -6.89 -0.75 -4.72
N PHE A 57 -7.68 -1.83 -4.78
CA PHE A 57 -7.78 -2.79 -3.70
C PHE A 57 -6.41 -3.39 -3.34
N PHE A 58 -5.71 -3.98 -4.31
CA PHE A 58 -4.44 -4.66 -4.05
C PHE A 58 -3.36 -3.70 -3.54
N SER A 59 -3.19 -2.54 -4.17
CA SER A 59 -2.15 -1.57 -3.78
C SER A 59 -2.43 -0.93 -2.42
N PHE A 60 -3.68 -0.55 -2.13
CA PHE A 60 -3.97 0.11 -0.84
C PHE A 60 -4.09 -0.88 0.31
N TYR A 61 -4.48 -2.12 0.03
CA TYR A 61 -4.45 -3.18 1.03
C TYR A 61 -3.01 -3.65 1.34
N ALA A 62 -2.06 -3.48 0.42
CA ALA A 62 -0.67 -3.91 0.63
C ALA A 62 -0.05 -3.35 1.92
N VAL A 63 -0.32 -2.09 2.26
CA VAL A 63 0.23 -1.44 3.46
C VAL A 63 -0.29 -2.02 4.78
N VAL A 64 -1.41 -2.75 4.77
CA VAL A 64 -1.89 -3.51 5.93
C VAL A 64 -0.87 -4.60 6.31
N GLY A 65 -0.22 -5.22 5.32
CA GLY A 65 0.85 -6.19 5.56
C GLY A 65 2.01 -5.58 6.37
N LEU A 66 2.34 -4.31 6.11
CA LEU A 66 3.37 -3.57 6.86
C LEU A 66 2.91 -3.23 8.27
N LEU A 67 1.64 -2.84 8.47
CA LEU A 67 1.09 -2.65 9.81
C LEU A 67 1.19 -3.94 10.64
N ILE A 68 0.75 -5.07 10.07
CA ILE A 68 0.78 -6.37 10.77
C ILE A 68 2.23 -6.74 11.11
N PHE A 69 3.15 -6.55 10.17
CA PHE A 69 4.57 -6.75 10.40
C PHE A 69 5.07 -5.93 11.61
N VAL A 70 4.78 -4.63 11.63
CA VAL A 70 5.17 -3.72 12.73
C VAL A 70 4.54 -4.15 14.05
N LEU A 71 3.29 -4.61 14.06
CA LEU A 71 2.63 -5.11 15.26
C LEU A 71 3.26 -6.39 15.80
N ILE A 72 3.68 -7.32 14.93
CA ILE A 72 4.40 -8.53 15.32
C ILE A 72 5.78 -8.18 15.90
N VAL A 73 6.46 -7.16 15.37
CA VAL A 73 7.75 -6.69 15.93
C VAL A 73 7.54 -5.99 17.27
N SER A 74 6.53 -5.12 17.40
CA SER A 74 6.28 -4.33 18.62
C SER A 74 5.75 -5.17 19.78
N LYS A 75 4.98 -6.23 19.49
CA LYS A 75 4.27 -7.02 20.49
C LYS A 75 4.77 -8.45 20.43
N SER A 76 5.04 -9.05 21.59
CA SER A 76 5.32 -10.49 21.65
C SER A 76 4.19 -11.28 21.00
N GLU A 77 4.50 -12.44 20.42
CA GLU A 77 3.50 -13.28 19.74
C GLU A 77 2.34 -13.71 20.66
N ALA A 78 2.58 -13.72 21.97
CA ALA A 78 1.55 -13.94 22.98
C ALA A 78 0.49 -12.83 23.02
N VAL A 79 0.90 -11.57 22.80
CA VAL A 79 0.00 -10.41 22.82
C VAL A 79 -0.68 -10.21 21.47
N PHE A 80 0.07 -10.37 20.36
CA PHE A 80 -0.46 -10.29 18.99
C PHE A 80 -0.52 -11.67 18.33
N ASN A 81 -1.46 -12.47 18.84
CA ASN A 81 -1.69 -13.84 18.39
C ASN A 81 -2.34 -13.90 16.98
N PRO A 82 -2.36 -15.09 16.35
CA PRO A 82 -2.95 -15.25 15.01
C PRO A 82 -4.40 -14.80 14.89
N ILE A 83 -5.21 -14.93 15.95
CA ILE A 83 -6.62 -14.52 15.94
C ILE A 83 -6.74 -13.01 15.73
N LYS A 84 -6.00 -12.20 16.51
CA LYS A 84 -6.00 -10.74 16.36
C LYS A 84 -5.49 -10.32 14.99
N GLN A 85 -4.48 -11.02 14.47
CA GLN A 85 -3.99 -10.81 13.11
C GLN A 85 -5.10 -11.07 12.07
N TYR A 86 -5.81 -12.20 12.15
CA TYR A 86 -6.89 -12.50 11.21
C TYR A 86 -8.04 -11.49 11.30
N ILE A 87 -8.41 -11.06 12.51
CA ILE A 87 -9.42 -10.00 12.69
C ILE A 87 -8.99 -8.72 11.95
N LEU A 88 -7.74 -8.28 12.14
CA LEU A 88 -7.23 -7.09 11.46
C LEU A 88 -7.22 -7.25 9.93
N ILE A 89 -6.78 -8.40 9.42
CA ILE A 89 -6.80 -8.74 7.98
C ILE A 89 -8.23 -8.69 7.44
N ILE A 90 -9.18 -9.34 8.10
CA ILE A 90 -10.57 -9.43 7.63
C ILE A 90 -11.24 -8.07 7.68
N MET A 91 -11.09 -7.31 8.77
CA MET A 91 -11.69 -5.99 8.92
C MET A 91 -11.14 -4.99 7.91
N SER A 92 -9.81 -4.89 7.80
CA SER A 92 -9.18 -3.99 6.83
C SER A 92 -9.45 -4.46 5.39
N GLY A 93 -9.40 -5.77 5.14
CA GLY A 93 -9.71 -6.37 3.84
C GLY A 93 -11.13 -6.06 3.40
N ALA A 94 -12.12 -6.19 4.29
CA ALA A 94 -13.50 -5.82 4.01
C ALA A 94 -13.64 -4.31 3.72
N ALA A 95 -12.98 -3.45 4.50
CA ALA A 95 -13.01 -2.00 4.30
C ALA A 95 -12.39 -1.58 2.95
N TYR A 96 -11.23 -2.14 2.59
CA TYR A 96 -10.63 -1.89 1.28
C TYR A 96 -11.40 -2.55 0.14
N PHE A 97 -11.98 -3.73 0.35
CA PHE A 97 -12.78 -4.41 -0.68
C PHE A 97 -14.09 -3.67 -0.97
N ALA A 98 -14.65 -2.97 0.03
CA ALA A 98 -15.80 -2.08 -0.19
C ALA A 98 -15.52 -0.99 -1.25
N LEU A 99 -14.26 -0.57 -1.43
CA LEU A 99 -13.87 0.35 -2.52
C LEU A 99 -14.23 -0.19 -3.89
N VAL A 100 -14.18 -1.51 -4.08
CA VAL A 100 -14.54 -2.14 -5.35
C VAL A 100 -15.99 -1.82 -5.67
N PHE A 101 -16.91 -1.95 -4.70
CA PHE A 101 -18.32 -1.63 -4.91
C PHE A 101 -18.57 -0.12 -5.02
N ILE A 102 -17.96 0.68 -4.13
CA ILE A 102 -18.12 2.14 -4.15
C ILE A 102 -17.67 2.72 -5.49
N ALA A 103 -16.62 2.17 -6.11
CA ALA A 103 -16.15 2.62 -7.42
C ALA A 103 -17.25 2.59 -8.51
N PHE A 104 -18.24 1.69 -8.41
CA PHE A 104 -19.34 1.58 -9.37
C PHE A 104 -20.58 2.42 -9.03
N ILE A 105 -20.65 3.01 -7.84
CA ILE A 105 -21.78 3.87 -7.48
C ILE A 105 -21.70 5.17 -8.30
N PRO A 106 -22.73 5.51 -9.10
CA PRO A 106 -22.76 6.77 -9.84
C PRO A 106 -22.55 7.96 -8.90
N GLU A 107 -21.79 8.97 -9.35
CA GLU A 107 -21.52 10.22 -8.61
C GLU A 107 -20.74 10.10 -7.28
N MET A 108 -20.58 8.89 -6.73
CA MET A 108 -19.83 8.61 -5.49
C MET A 108 -18.56 7.79 -5.70
N GLY A 109 -18.41 7.16 -6.87
CA GLY A 109 -17.33 6.25 -7.17
C GLY A 109 -16.24 6.85 -8.04
N VAL A 110 -15.82 6.05 -9.03
CA VAL A 110 -14.81 6.41 -10.04
C VAL A 110 -15.52 6.64 -11.38
N MET A 111 -15.27 7.79 -11.99
CA MET A 111 -15.73 8.14 -13.33
C MET A 111 -14.66 7.77 -14.35
N ILE A 112 -15.04 6.94 -15.31
CA ILE A 112 -14.22 6.54 -16.47
C ILE A 112 -15.14 6.59 -17.67
N THR A 113 -14.83 7.46 -18.63
CA THR A 113 -15.64 7.73 -19.82
C THR A 113 -14.74 7.86 -21.04
N GLU A 114 -15.31 7.78 -22.24
CA GLU A 114 -14.55 8.10 -23.46
C GLU A 114 -14.12 9.58 -23.45
N GLU A 115 -14.96 10.46 -22.91
CA GLU A 115 -14.69 11.90 -22.76
C GLU A 115 -13.46 12.21 -21.89
N ASN A 116 -13.10 11.32 -20.96
CA ASN A 116 -11.92 11.48 -20.10
C ASN A 116 -10.74 10.60 -20.52
N GLU A 117 -10.74 10.11 -21.76
CA GLU A 117 -9.69 9.27 -22.33
C GLU A 117 -9.38 8.04 -21.47
N PHE A 118 -10.42 7.46 -20.83
CA PHE A 118 -10.31 6.31 -19.93
C PHE A 118 -9.42 6.55 -18.68
N VAL A 119 -9.12 7.81 -18.36
CA VAL A 119 -8.37 8.19 -17.16
C VAL A 119 -9.30 8.16 -15.94
N PRO A 120 -8.96 7.41 -14.88
CA PRO A 120 -9.78 7.38 -13.67
C PRO A 120 -9.90 8.76 -13.00
N HIS A 121 -11.13 9.26 -12.88
CA HIS A 121 -11.45 10.44 -12.09
C HIS A 121 -12.22 10.03 -10.84
N TRP A 122 -11.64 10.30 -9.67
CA TRP A 122 -12.23 9.92 -8.39
C TRP A 122 -13.12 11.05 -7.88
N THR A 123 -14.32 10.70 -7.46
CA THR A 123 -15.18 11.66 -6.76
C THR A 123 -14.60 12.01 -5.39
N ILE A 124 -15.03 13.15 -4.84
CA ILE A 124 -14.64 13.56 -3.49
C ILE A 124 -15.06 12.53 -2.43
N PHE A 125 -16.19 11.85 -2.63
CA PHE A 125 -16.66 10.80 -1.72
C PHE A 125 -15.71 9.60 -1.71
N PHE A 126 -15.35 9.10 -2.90
CA PHE A 126 -14.37 8.03 -3.04
C PHE A 126 -13.02 8.40 -2.41
N PHE A 127 -12.54 9.62 -2.68
CA PHE A 127 -11.31 10.16 -2.09
C PHE A 127 -11.34 10.17 -0.56
N LEU A 128 -12.38 10.77 0.04
CA LEU A 128 -12.50 10.90 1.50
C LEU A 128 -12.59 9.54 2.17
N TYR A 129 -13.40 8.63 1.61
CA TYR A 129 -13.50 7.26 2.12
C TYR A 129 -12.11 6.61 2.17
N LEU A 130 -11.36 6.71 1.07
CA LEU A 130 -10.07 6.07 0.92
C LEU A 130 -9.00 6.69 1.84
N VAL A 131 -8.98 8.01 1.98
CA VAL A 131 -8.15 8.72 2.95
C VAL A 131 -8.47 8.25 4.37
N ILE A 132 -9.75 8.18 4.76
CA ILE A 132 -10.16 7.78 6.11
C ILE A 132 -9.75 6.33 6.40
N ILE A 133 -10.09 5.39 5.51
CA ILE A 133 -9.76 3.98 5.68
C ILE A 133 -8.25 3.77 5.76
N THR A 134 -7.47 4.34 4.84
CA THR A 134 -6.01 4.21 4.86
C THR A 134 -5.39 4.85 6.10
N THR A 135 -5.92 6.01 6.54
CA THR A 135 -5.40 6.68 7.73
C THR A 135 -5.64 5.87 9.01
N ILE A 136 -6.86 5.33 9.18
CA ILE A 136 -7.27 4.60 10.39
C ILE A 136 -6.65 3.20 10.43
N PHE A 137 -6.72 2.45 9.33
CA PHE A 137 -6.31 1.04 9.29
C PHE A 137 -4.83 0.84 8.94
N SER A 138 -4.10 1.89 8.55
CA SER A 138 -2.70 1.75 8.16
C SER A 138 -1.83 2.91 8.65
N THR A 139 -2.03 4.14 8.17
CA THR A 139 -1.06 5.23 8.36
C THR A 139 -0.78 5.55 9.83
N ILE A 140 -1.81 5.93 10.59
CA ILE A 140 -1.65 6.30 12.00
C ILE A 140 -1.09 5.14 12.83
N PRO A 141 -1.70 3.94 12.84
CA PRO A 141 -1.20 2.87 13.70
C PRO A 141 0.22 2.42 13.30
N THR A 142 0.55 2.38 12.01
CA THR A 142 1.88 1.99 11.56
C THR A 142 2.92 2.98 12.02
N LEU A 143 2.71 4.28 11.77
CA LEU A 143 3.66 5.32 12.20
C LEU A 143 3.82 5.35 13.72
N TYR A 144 2.72 5.23 14.47
CA TYR A 144 2.74 5.17 15.93
C TYR A 144 3.64 4.03 16.43
N TYR A 145 3.42 2.80 15.96
CA TYR A 145 4.19 1.65 16.44
C TYR A 145 5.62 1.63 15.91
N ILE A 146 5.88 2.13 14.69
CA ILE A 146 7.25 2.26 14.18
C ILE A 146 8.07 3.22 15.04
N VAL A 147 7.52 4.40 15.36
CA VAL A 147 8.22 5.37 16.22
C VAL A 147 8.39 4.82 17.63
N LYS A 148 7.40 4.08 18.14
CA LYS A 148 7.53 3.41 19.43
C LYS A 148 8.71 2.42 19.44
N ILE A 149 8.75 1.49 18.47
CA ILE A 149 9.85 0.51 18.36
C ILE A 149 11.20 1.22 18.23
N TYR A 150 11.26 2.32 17.47
CA TYR A 150 12.49 3.10 17.31
C TYR A 150 13.07 3.56 18.66
N ASN A 151 12.21 4.07 19.54
CA ASN A 151 12.59 4.57 20.85
C ASN A 151 12.91 3.46 21.86
N ASP A 152 12.49 2.22 21.58
CA ASP A 152 12.71 1.06 22.44
C ASP A 152 14.06 0.36 22.13
N PHE A 153 14.77 0.73 21.05
CA PHE A 153 16.08 0.14 20.73
C PHE A 153 17.20 0.73 21.58
N GLU A 154 18.03 -0.14 22.16
CA GLU A 154 19.25 0.25 22.87
C GLU A 154 20.48 0.29 21.93
N GLU A 155 20.51 -0.55 20.89
CA GLU A 155 21.63 -0.64 19.96
C GLU A 155 21.51 0.36 18.80
N GLU A 156 22.53 1.21 18.62
CA GLU A 156 22.58 2.21 17.54
C GLU A 156 22.44 1.59 16.15
N GLY A 157 23.04 0.42 15.92
CA GLY A 157 22.97 -0.27 14.63
C GLY A 157 21.54 -0.71 14.25
N LEU A 158 20.71 -1.07 15.23
CA LEU A 158 19.29 -1.38 15.01
C LEU A 158 18.48 -0.10 14.76
N GLN A 159 18.76 0.96 15.52
CA GLN A 159 18.13 2.27 15.35
C GLN A 159 18.35 2.85 13.94
N GLU A 160 19.58 2.81 13.42
CA GLU A 160 19.89 3.32 12.08
C GLU A 160 19.11 2.58 10.97
N ARG A 161 19.05 1.26 11.07
CA ARG A 161 18.32 0.41 10.12
C ARG A 161 16.82 0.66 10.20
N TRP A 162 16.30 0.79 11.41
CA TRP A 162 14.90 1.09 11.63
C TRP A 162 14.51 2.50 11.15
N ARG A 163 15.41 3.49 11.25
CA ARG A 163 15.22 4.80 10.61
C ARG A 163 15.08 4.66 9.10
N PHE A 164 15.87 3.80 8.46
CA PHE A 164 15.74 3.55 7.02
C PHE A 164 14.39 2.93 6.67
N PHE A 165 13.90 2.00 7.49
CA PHE A 165 12.56 1.44 7.36
C PHE A 165 11.46 2.50 7.55
N LEU A 166 11.54 3.33 8.59
CA LEU A 166 10.63 4.44 8.84
C LEU A 166 10.59 5.42 7.66
N TRP A 167 11.75 5.79 7.13
CA TRP A 167 11.84 6.63 5.93
C TRP A 167 11.13 6.00 4.74
N GLY A 168 11.34 4.70 4.51
CA GLY A 168 10.67 3.98 3.43
C GLY A 168 9.14 3.97 3.57
N ILE A 169 8.64 3.81 4.80
CA ILE A 169 7.21 3.87 5.11
C ILE A 169 6.63 5.28 4.88
N ILE A 170 7.36 6.32 5.27
CA ILE A 170 6.93 7.71 5.02
C ILE A 170 6.85 7.99 3.52
N LEU A 171 7.86 7.60 2.74
CA LEU A 171 7.85 7.75 1.27
C LEU A 171 6.67 7.00 0.64
N LEU A 172 6.36 5.81 1.14
CA LEU A 172 5.23 5.01 0.68
C LEU A 172 3.89 5.68 0.99
N TYR A 173 3.72 6.27 2.18
CA TYR A 173 2.50 7.01 2.49
C TYR A 173 2.37 8.29 1.66
N ILE A 174 3.45 9.06 1.48
CA ILE A 174 3.44 10.23 0.59
C ILE A 174 3.00 9.80 -0.83
N PHE A 175 3.55 8.69 -1.34
CA PHE A 175 3.13 8.11 -2.63
C PHE A 175 1.63 7.82 -2.67
N LEU A 176 1.10 7.11 -1.67
CA LEU A 176 -0.32 6.75 -1.62
C LEU A 176 -1.23 7.99 -1.61
N TYR A 177 -0.98 8.96 -0.71
CA TYR A 177 -1.79 10.18 -0.67
C TYR A 177 -1.62 11.03 -1.93
N THR A 178 -0.46 10.99 -2.58
CA THR A 178 -0.25 11.64 -3.89
C THR A 178 -1.13 11.03 -4.98
N ILE A 179 -1.27 9.69 -5.01
CA ILE A 179 -2.21 9.01 -5.93
C ILE A 179 -3.64 9.49 -5.67
N TYR A 180 -4.06 9.57 -4.41
CA TYR A 180 -5.43 9.94 -4.06
C TYR A 180 -5.72 11.37 -4.52
N PHE A 181 -4.79 12.28 -4.23
CA PHE A 181 -4.88 13.68 -4.62
C PHE A 181 -4.86 13.84 -6.14
N ARG A 182 -3.94 13.17 -6.84
CA ARG A 182 -3.82 13.17 -8.29
C ARG A 182 -5.11 12.78 -9.00
N ASN A 183 -5.68 11.63 -8.65
CA ASN A 183 -6.86 11.10 -9.34
C ASN A 183 -8.16 11.86 -9.02
N THR A 184 -8.17 12.66 -7.95
CA THR A 184 -9.33 13.46 -7.54
C THR A 184 -9.28 14.87 -8.12
N PHE A 185 -8.14 15.54 -8.03
CA PHE A 185 -8.05 16.98 -8.31
C PHE A 185 -7.39 17.33 -9.64
N PHE A 186 -6.61 16.42 -10.21
CA PHE A 186 -5.83 16.71 -11.43
C PHE A 186 -5.91 15.63 -12.52
N PRO A 187 -7.03 14.90 -12.69
CA PRO A 187 -7.12 13.83 -13.68
C PRO A 187 -6.85 14.39 -15.09
N GLY A 188 -6.07 13.65 -15.90
CA GLY A 188 -5.79 14.02 -17.31
C GLY A 188 -4.88 15.24 -17.52
N THR A 189 -4.42 15.90 -16.47
CA THR A 189 -3.55 17.09 -16.60
C THR A 189 -2.05 16.74 -16.69
N ILE A 190 -1.23 17.67 -17.17
CA ILE A 190 0.24 17.55 -17.14
C ILE A 190 0.78 17.37 -15.71
N LEU A 191 0.14 18.03 -14.73
CA LEU A 191 0.48 17.85 -13.32
C LEU A 191 0.22 16.40 -12.88
N SER A 192 -0.84 15.75 -13.38
CA SER A 192 -1.09 14.33 -13.12
C SER A 192 0.04 13.44 -13.63
N THR A 193 0.61 13.72 -14.81
CA THR A 193 1.77 12.98 -15.33
C THR A 193 3.01 13.17 -14.44
N ILE A 194 3.28 14.40 -14.01
CA ILE A 194 4.38 14.71 -13.09
C ILE A 194 4.19 13.96 -11.76
N LEU A 195 2.99 14.01 -11.17
CA LEU A 195 2.68 13.32 -9.92
C LEU A 195 2.76 11.79 -10.06
N ALA A 196 2.42 11.24 -11.23
CA ALA A 196 2.61 9.81 -11.50
C ALA A 196 4.09 9.42 -11.54
N LEU A 197 4.94 10.23 -12.20
CA LEU A 197 6.39 10.00 -12.25
C LEU A 197 7.04 10.11 -10.87
N VAL A 198 6.70 11.17 -10.13
CA VAL A 198 7.14 11.34 -8.73
C VAL A 198 6.66 10.16 -7.89
N GLY A 199 5.41 9.74 -8.05
CA GLY A 199 4.86 8.59 -7.34
C GLY A 199 5.63 7.29 -7.62
N LEU A 200 5.99 7.02 -8.88
CA LEU A 200 6.81 5.87 -9.24
C LEU A 200 8.18 5.89 -8.56
N ILE A 201 8.83 7.05 -8.49
CA ILE A 201 10.11 7.21 -7.79
C ILE A 201 9.92 6.93 -6.29
N LEU A 202 8.89 7.52 -5.68
CA LEU A 202 8.60 7.37 -4.25
C LEU A 202 8.30 5.91 -3.87
N VAL A 203 7.49 5.19 -4.65
CA VAL A 203 7.16 3.79 -4.33
C VAL A 203 8.39 2.89 -4.47
N VAL A 204 9.25 3.13 -5.48
CA VAL A 204 10.49 2.35 -5.66
C VAL A 204 11.48 2.62 -4.54
N LEU A 205 11.78 3.89 -4.25
CA LEU A 205 12.69 4.27 -3.17
C LEU A 205 12.15 3.81 -1.81
N GLY A 206 10.87 4.02 -1.54
CA GLY A 206 10.21 3.57 -0.32
C GLY A 206 10.33 2.06 -0.13
N SER A 207 10.09 1.29 -1.18
CA SER A 207 10.15 -0.18 -1.15
C SER A 207 11.56 -0.73 -0.98
N ILE A 208 12.56 -0.07 -1.59
CA ILE A 208 13.98 -0.36 -1.38
C ILE A 208 14.35 -0.08 0.08
N SER A 209 13.96 1.08 0.61
CA SER A 209 14.23 1.48 1.97
C SER A 209 13.61 0.54 3.01
N ILE A 210 12.37 0.12 2.77
CA ILE A 210 11.68 -0.89 3.59
C ILE A 210 12.45 -2.23 3.57
N TYR A 211 12.85 -2.69 2.39
CA TYR A 211 13.56 -3.98 2.24
C TYR A 211 14.93 -3.98 2.91
N TYR A 212 15.74 -2.95 2.70
CA TYR A 212 17.08 -2.88 3.27
C TYR A 212 17.07 -2.47 4.75
N GLY A 213 16.04 -1.76 5.20
CA GLY A 213 15.88 -1.37 6.60
C GLY A 213 15.63 -2.57 7.51
N VAL A 214 14.74 -3.50 7.09
CA VAL A 214 14.46 -4.69 7.92
C VAL A 214 14.49 -6.00 7.12
N GLY A 215 13.90 -6.03 5.92
CA GLY A 215 13.77 -7.24 5.10
C GLY A 215 15.07 -7.99 4.78
N ARG A 216 16.22 -7.31 4.74
CA ARG A 216 17.51 -7.93 4.46
C ARG A 216 18.06 -8.76 5.63
N GLN A 217 17.59 -8.58 6.86
CA GLN A 217 18.21 -9.18 8.05
C GLN A 217 17.21 -9.87 8.98
N LEU A 218 16.01 -10.16 8.47
CA LEU A 218 15.07 -11.04 9.15
C LEU A 218 15.65 -12.47 9.15
N GLU A 219 16.46 -12.77 10.16
CA GLU A 219 17.04 -14.07 10.49
C GLU A 219 16.07 -14.95 11.27
#